data_AF-A0A484DEP2-F1
#
_entry.id   AF-A0A484DEP2-F1
#
_cell.length_a   1.000
_cell.length_b   1.000
_cell.length_c   1.000
_cell.angle_alpha   90.00
_cell.angle_beta   90.00
_cell.angle_gamma   90.00
#
_symmetry.space_group_name_H-M   'P 1'
#
loop_
_entity.id
_entity.type
_entity.pdbx_description
1 polymer ?
#
loop_
_entity_poly.entity_id
_entity_poly.type
_entity_poly.pdbx_seq_one_letter_code
_entity_poly.pdbx_strand_id
1 'polypeptide(L)'
;MASAVDSLCCREVDAYWALVEGLVPATDITCLPLHPGFDACCLNPFSLQVAYLNFRQEHGPLQAIRPHVVKLCKIRPINKDMAEKGVGCEVQQDKTGKGEKADNKGHCVTCQHHAPKGHGTMAVPPSYSDLGKSAKDIFNKGFGYGILKLDVKTKSQSGVEFATSGSNNTDTGKSGGHLETKYKLNELGLNFNQKWNTDNTLTTEITMEDQLAKGLKLGLDASFVPNTGKKSAKLKSGYKCDFVNVGCDLDFDMSGPTLHGAAVLGYEGWLAGYQLAFDTAKSKLTQNNFALGYKAGDFQLHTNVNDGTEFGGSIYQKVNSNLETAVHLAWTAGSNNTSFGIGAKYQLDKDASLSTKVNNACLVGVGYTQTLRPGVKLTLSGLIDGKNMNGGGHKVGLGFELEA
;
A
#
# COMPACT_ATOMS: atom_id res chain seq x y z
N MET A 1 -33.24 -9.35 -21.32
CA MET A 1 -34.27 -9.37 -20.27
C MET A 1 -33.70 -10.11 -19.08
N ALA A 2 -33.46 -9.42 -17.97
CA ALA A 2 -33.04 -10.07 -16.72
C ALA A 2 -34.20 -10.89 -16.15
N SER A 3 -33.91 -12.02 -15.51
CA SER A 3 -34.92 -12.93 -14.97
C SER A 3 -35.54 -12.37 -13.68
N ALA A 4 -36.75 -12.84 -13.36
CA ALA A 4 -37.58 -12.32 -12.25
C ALA A 4 -37.07 -12.68 -10.83
N VAL A 5 -35.76 -12.86 -10.66
CA VAL A 5 -35.07 -13.14 -9.39
C VAL A 5 -34.36 -11.89 -8.85
N ASP A 6 -34.33 -10.79 -9.60
CA ASP A 6 -33.86 -9.48 -9.13
C ASP A 6 -34.81 -8.89 -8.06
N SER A 7 -34.58 -9.38 -6.83
CA SER A 7 -34.83 -8.74 -5.55
C SER A 7 -36.28 -8.37 -5.21
N LEU A 8 -36.97 -9.31 -4.58
CA LEU A 8 -38.15 -9.02 -3.75
C LEU A 8 -37.84 -7.91 -2.72
N CYS A 9 -36.62 -7.90 -2.16
CA CYS A 9 -36.16 -6.91 -1.20
C CYS A 9 -36.11 -5.48 -1.78
N CYS A 10 -35.73 -5.30 -3.04
CA CYS A 10 -35.63 -3.96 -3.65
C CYS A 10 -37.01 -3.28 -3.79
N ARG A 11 -38.09 -4.04 -4.01
CA ARG A 11 -39.45 -3.48 -4.05
C ARG A 11 -40.02 -3.14 -2.67
N GLU A 12 -39.44 -3.67 -1.60
CA GLU A 12 -39.84 -3.39 -0.22
C GLU A 12 -39.03 -2.26 0.42
N VAL A 13 -37.92 -1.83 -0.18
CA VAL A 13 -37.12 -0.67 0.26
C VAL A 13 -37.96 0.61 0.24
N ASP A 14 -38.73 0.85 -0.83
CA ASP A 14 -39.60 2.02 -0.93
C ASP A 14 -40.73 1.99 0.12
N ALA A 15 -41.27 0.80 0.42
CA ALA A 15 -42.29 0.62 1.47
C ALA A 15 -41.71 0.83 2.88
N TYR A 16 -40.43 0.51 3.11
CA TYR A 16 -39.72 0.84 4.35
C TYR A 16 -39.44 2.34 4.45
N TRP A 17 -38.95 2.98 3.38
CA TRP A 17 -38.72 4.43 3.38
C TRP A 17 -40.01 5.22 3.62
N ALA A 18 -41.14 4.83 3.04
CA ALA A 18 -42.45 5.42 3.33
C ALA A 18 -42.92 5.26 4.80
N LEU A 19 -42.30 4.35 5.56
CA LEU A 19 -42.55 4.12 7.00
C LEU A 19 -41.60 4.94 7.89
N VAL A 20 -40.48 5.42 7.34
CA VAL A 20 -39.47 6.25 8.01
C VAL A 20 -39.60 7.74 7.64
N GLU A 21 -40.09 8.05 6.43
CA GLU A 21 -40.44 9.40 5.96
C GLU A 21 -41.64 9.97 6.74
N GLY A 22 -41.35 10.53 7.91
CA GLY A 22 -42.33 11.09 8.84
C GLY A 22 -41.86 11.04 10.30
N LEU A 23 -40.89 10.19 10.61
CA LEU A 23 -40.24 10.14 11.92
C LEU A 23 -39.24 11.29 12.05
N VAL A 24 -39.74 12.47 12.45
CA VAL A 24 -38.88 13.49 13.07
C VAL A 24 -38.29 12.86 14.34
N PRO A 25 -36.96 12.70 14.47
CA PRO A 25 -36.37 12.14 15.66
C PRO A 25 -36.68 13.07 16.84
N ALA A 26 -37.37 12.54 17.85
CA ALA A 26 -37.57 13.27 19.10
C ALA A 26 -36.20 13.65 19.66
N THR A 27 -36.04 14.88 20.16
CA THR A 27 -34.76 15.43 20.65
C THR A 27 -34.28 14.83 21.97
N ASP A 28 -34.84 13.68 22.36
CA ASP A 28 -34.66 13.03 23.67
C ASP A 28 -34.63 11.50 23.53
N ILE A 29 -33.96 11.01 22.47
CA ILE A 29 -33.64 9.58 22.33
C ILE A 29 -32.54 9.25 23.35
N THR A 30 -32.97 8.81 24.53
CA THR A 30 -32.09 8.15 25.50
C THR A 30 -31.56 6.86 24.88
N CYS A 31 -30.27 6.86 24.51
CA CYS A 31 -29.57 5.68 24.00
C CYS A 31 -29.75 4.49 24.94
N LEU A 32 -29.90 3.27 24.39
CA LEU A 32 -29.90 2.06 25.22
C LEU A 32 -28.62 2.03 26.08
N PRO A 33 -28.73 1.64 27.37
CA PRO A 33 -27.72 1.96 28.37
C PRO A 33 -26.37 1.28 28.09
N LEU A 34 -25.30 1.96 28.50
CA LEU A 34 -23.91 1.52 28.32
C LEU A 34 -23.71 0.07 28.76
N HIS A 35 -23.32 -0.78 27.81
CA HIS A 35 -22.70 -2.06 28.13
C HIS A 35 -21.20 -1.82 28.38
N PRO A 36 -20.61 -2.30 29.49
CA PRO A 36 -19.17 -2.15 29.70
C PRO A 36 -18.40 -2.81 28.55
N GLY A 37 -17.60 -2.03 27.81
CA GLY A 37 -16.78 -2.49 26.69
C GLY A 37 -17.11 -1.92 25.30
N PHE A 38 -18.21 -1.18 25.12
CA PHE A 38 -18.54 -0.52 23.85
C PHE A 38 -18.99 0.93 24.03
N ASP A 39 -18.46 1.83 23.20
CA ASP A 39 -18.91 3.23 23.14
C ASP A 39 -20.30 3.38 22.48
N ALA A 40 -21.02 4.44 22.87
CA ALA A 40 -22.36 4.72 22.40
C ALA A 40 -22.39 5.20 20.94
N CYS A 41 -22.44 4.26 20.00
CA CYS A 41 -22.69 4.56 18.59
C CYS A 41 -24.16 4.91 18.33
N CYS A 42 -24.44 6.15 17.94
CA CYS A 42 -25.71 6.52 17.33
C CYS A 42 -25.87 5.74 16.01
N LEU A 43 -26.79 4.77 15.97
CA LEU A 43 -27.07 3.98 14.78
C LEU A 43 -27.60 4.88 13.66
N ASN A 44 -26.77 5.08 12.63
CA ASN A 44 -27.16 5.72 11.39
C ASN A 44 -28.33 4.91 10.75
N PRO A 45 -29.35 5.56 10.16
CA PRO A 45 -30.41 4.89 9.39
C PRO A 45 -29.90 3.80 8.42
N PHE A 46 -28.73 3.98 7.79
CA PHE A 46 -28.12 2.94 6.93
C PHE A 46 -27.68 1.69 7.71
N SER A 47 -27.21 1.81 8.94
CA SER A 47 -26.86 0.67 9.80
C SER A 47 -28.11 -0.11 10.23
N LEU A 48 -29.20 0.60 10.52
CA LEU A 48 -30.52 0.00 10.79
C LEU A 48 -31.09 -0.72 9.54
N GLN A 49 -30.92 -0.12 8.35
CA GLN A 49 -31.30 -0.76 7.08
C GLN A 49 -30.54 -2.08 6.85
N VAL A 50 -29.22 -2.10 7.07
CA VAL A 50 -28.41 -3.33 6.94
C VAL A 50 -28.83 -4.38 7.97
N ALA A 51 -29.07 -4.00 9.22
CA ALA A 51 -29.56 -4.93 10.25
C ALA A 51 -30.94 -5.52 9.90
N TYR A 52 -31.86 -4.70 9.38
CA TYR A 52 -33.19 -5.14 8.93
C TYR A 52 -33.12 -6.09 7.73
N LEU A 53 -32.24 -5.81 6.75
CA LEU A 53 -32.04 -6.68 5.59
C LEU A 53 -31.46 -8.06 5.98
N ASN A 54 -30.50 -8.10 6.91
CA ASN A 54 -29.97 -9.34 7.47
C ASN A 54 -31.06 -10.13 8.21
N PHE A 55 -31.83 -9.48 9.09
CA PHE A 55 -32.95 -10.12 9.80
C PHE A 55 -33.99 -10.74 8.83
N ARG A 56 -34.29 -10.07 7.71
CA ARG A 56 -35.21 -10.62 6.70
C ARG A 56 -34.61 -11.73 5.83
N GLN A 57 -33.29 -11.82 5.68
CA GLN A 57 -32.66 -13.01 5.09
C GLN A 57 -32.77 -14.23 6.02
N GLU A 58 -32.62 -14.04 7.34
CA GLU A 58 -32.70 -15.14 8.32
C GLU A 58 -34.14 -15.58 8.65
N HIS A 59 -35.10 -14.65 8.68
CA HIS A 59 -36.46 -14.91 9.17
C HIS A 59 -37.59 -14.72 8.13
N GLY A 60 -37.28 -14.27 6.91
CA GLY A 60 -38.26 -14.12 5.84
C GLY A 60 -39.18 -12.88 5.97
N PRO A 61 -40.38 -12.91 5.36
CA PRO A 61 -41.31 -11.78 5.40
C PRO A 61 -41.95 -11.56 6.78
N LEU A 62 -42.03 -10.31 7.22
CA LEU A 62 -42.81 -9.93 8.39
C LEU A 62 -44.30 -10.22 8.13
N GLN A 63 -44.86 -11.20 8.83
CA GLN A 63 -46.31 -11.36 8.89
C GLN A 63 -46.91 -10.22 9.72
N ALA A 64 -47.93 -9.55 9.17
CA ALA A 64 -48.57 -8.42 9.84
C ALA A 64 -49.26 -8.87 11.14
N ILE A 65 -48.63 -8.59 12.28
CA ILE A 65 -49.18 -8.90 13.60
C ILE A 65 -50.38 -7.97 13.86
N ARG A 66 -51.58 -8.57 13.98
CA ARG A 66 -52.79 -7.86 14.42
C ARG A 66 -52.57 -7.24 15.80
N PRO A 67 -53.17 -6.08 16.12
CA PRO A 67 -52.91 -5.39 17.39
C PRO A 67 -53.44 -6.17 18.59
N HIS A 68 -52.58 -6.99 19.21
CA HIS A 68 -52.82 -7.59 20.51
C HIS A 68 -52.04 -6.84 21.59
N VAL A 69 -52.78 -6.39 22.60
CA VAL A 69 -52.29 -5.63 23.76
C VAL A 69 -51.24 -6.44 24.53
N VAL A 70 -49.98 -6.04 24.44
CA VAL A 70 -48.92 -6.57 25.32
C VAL A 70 -48.99 -5.82 26.66
N LYS A 71 -49.37 -6.54 27.72
CA LYS A 71 -49.32 -6.03 29.10
C LYS A 71 -47.85 -5.86 29.53
N LEU A 72 -47.42 -4.62 29.74
CA LEU A 72 -46.17 -4.35 30.46
C LEU A 72 -46.29 -4.81 31.91
N CYS A 73 -45.36 -5.65 32.36
CA CYS A 73 -45.34 -6.18 33.72
C CYS A 73 -44.81 -5.11 34.69
N LYS A 74 -45.57 -4.82 35.75
CA LYS A 74 -45.15 -3.84 36.79
C LYS A 74 -43.99 -4.40 37.61
N ILE A 75 -42.85 -3.70 37.59
CA ILE A 75 -41.81 -3.84 38.62
C ILE A 75 -42.17 -2.88 39.78
N ARG A 76 -42.10 -3.36 41.03
CA ARG A 76 -42.35 -2.54 42.22
C ARG A 76 -41.12 -1.70 42.58
N PRO A 77 -41.28 -0.46 43.07
CA PRO A 77 -40.16 0.33 43.56
C PRO A 77 -39.66 -0.19 44.91
N ILE A 78 -38.34 -0.26 45.06
CA ILE A 78 -37.68 -0.23 46.37
C ILE A 78 -37.55 1.24 46.76
N ASN A 79 -37.89 1.57 48.00
CA ASN A 79 -38.02 2.96 48.46
C ASN A 79 -37.03 3.25 49.61
N LYS A 80 -36.89 4.55 49.93
CA LYS A 80 -36.06 5.20 50.96
C LYS A 80 -34.67 5.68 50.51
N ASP A 81 -34.19 6.86 50.91
CA ASP A 81 -34.85 8.03 51.54
C ASP A 81 -33.88 9.23 51.43
N MET A 82 -34.40 10.47 51.33
CA MET A 82 -33.66 11.76 51.49
C MET A 82 -32.53 12.05 50.48
N ALA A 83 -32.10 13.28 50.16
CA ALA A 83 -32.65 14.65 50.12
C ALA A 83 -31.62 15.51 49.32
N GLU A 84 -31.76 16.80 48.94
CA GLU A 84 -32.78 17.84 49.10
C GLU A 84 -32.50 18.98 48.07
N LYS A 85 -33.47 19.86 47.76
CA LYS A 85 -33.32 21.18 47.08
C LYS A 85 -32.81 21.16 45.60
N GLY A 86 -33.33 21.95 44.67
CA GLY A 86 -34.47 22.90 44.69
C GLY A 86 -34.33 24.00 43.63
N VAL A 87 -35.46 24.63 43.24
CA VAL A 87 -35.58 25.79 42.32
C VAL A 87 -35.26 25.44 40.85
N GLY A 88 -36.12 25.61 39.84
CA GLY A 88 -36.96 26.75 39.45
C GLY A 88 -36.35 27.36 38.17
N CYS A 89 -37.06 27.72 37.10
CA CYS A 89 -38.36 28.38 37.04
C CYS A 89 -39.16 28.08 35.74
N GLU A 90 -40.37 28.60 35.70
CA GLU A 90 -41.41 28.41 34.67
C GLU A 90 -41.28 29.28 33.39
N VAL A 91 -41.75 28.70 32.27
CA VAL A 91 -42.77 29.23 31.33
C VAL A 91 -42.59 30.63 30.70
N GLN A 92 -42.61 30.68 29.35
CA GLN A 92 -43.65 31.42 28.61
C GLN A 92 -43.80 30.99 27.14
N GLN A 93 -45.06 30.81 26.71
CA GLN A 93 -45.47 30.74 25.31
C GLN A 93 -45.92 32.14 24.87
N ASP A 94 -45.65 32.55 23.63
CA ASP A 94 -46.73 33.04 22.75
C ASP A 94 -46.40 32.93 21.25
N LYS A 95 -47.36 33.30 20.41
CA LYS A 95 -47.60 32.70 19.07
C LYS A 95 -47.28 33.61 17.87
N THR A 96 -47.45 32.98 16.70
CA THR A 96 -47.95 33.53 15.41
C THR A 96 -47.04 34.43 14.54
N GLY A 97 -46.91 34.06 13.25
CA GLY A 97 -46.93 35.04 12.16
C GLY A 97 -45.98 34.85 10.97
N LYS A 98 -46.43 34.11 9.94
CA LYS A 98 -46.06 34.21 8.50
C LYS A 98 -44.75 34.93 8.07
N GLY A 99 -43.72 34.11 7.80
CA GLY A 99 -42.99 34.00 6.53
C GLY A 99 -42.57 35.22 5.69
N GLU A 100 -41.25 35.35 5.49
CA GLU A 100 -40.63 35.80 4.23
C GLU A 100 -39.22 35.17 4.07
N LYS A 101 -38.68 35.10 2.84
CA LYS A 101 -37.32 34.59 2.56
C LYS A 101 -36.33 35.75 2.41
N ALA A 102 -35.24 35.79 3.18
CA ALA A 102 -34.06 36.59 2.81
C ALA A 102 -32.74 36.11 3.44
N ASP A 103 -31.72 36.08 2.57
CA ASP A 103 -30.26 36.17 2.75
C ASP A 103 -29.53 35.36 3.85
N ASN A 104 -28.51 34.60 3.42
CA ASN A 104 -27.71 33.73 4.28
C ASN A 104 -26.32 34.36 4.49
N LYS A 105 -26.20 35.24 5.48
CA LYS A 105 -24.92 35.86 5.91
C LYS A 105 -24.71 35.66 7.42
N GLY A 106 -23.86 34.69 7.77
CA GLY A 106 -23.50 34.39 9.16
C GLY A 106 -22.29 33.47 9.22
N HIS A 107 -21.10 34.07 9.33
CA HIS A 107 -19.84 33.34 9.45
C HIS A 107 -19.68 32.87 10.91
N CYS A 108 -20.07 31.63 11.22
CA CYS A 108 -20.03 31.11 12.59
C CYS A 108 -18.65 30.51 12.91
N VAL A 109 -17.77 31.33 13.50
CA VAL A 109 -16.47 30.90 14.02
C VAL A 109 -16.62 30.52 15.48
N THR A 110 -16.85 29.22 15.78
CA THR A 110 -16.33 28.49 16.97
C THR A 110 -16.95 27.09 17.04
N CYS A 111 -16.33 26.12 16.37
CA CYS A 111 -16.48 24.69 16.68
C CYS A 111 -15.20 23.97 16.23
N GLN A 112 -14.16 23.98 17.07
CA GLN A 112 -13.02 23.07 16.90
C GLN A 112 -13.44 21.66 17.33
N HIS A 113 -14.27 21.01 16.51
CA HIS A 113 -14.31 19.55 16.53
C HIS A 113 -12.97 19.05 16.01
N HIS A 114 -12.11 18.61 16.93
CA HIS A 114 -11.10 17.63 16.58
C HIS A 114 -11.83 16.47 15.92
N ALA A 115 -11.68 16.34 14.60
CA ALA A 115 -12.13 15.15 13.90
C ALA A 115 -11.54 13.94 14.64
N PRO A 116 -12.34 12.91 14.96
CA PRO A 116 -11.79 11.70 15.55
C PRO A 116 -10.70 11.21 14.60
N LYS A 117 -9.48 11.04 15.12
CA LYS A 117 -8.41 10.42 14.36
C LYS A 117 -8.97 9.08 13.89
N GLY A 118 -9.16 8.93 12.57
CA GLY A 118 -9.58 7.65 12.04
C GLY A 118 -8.53 6.62 12.41
N HIS A 119 -8.83 5.75 13.38
CA HIS A 119 -8.01 4.57 13.63
C HIS A 119 -7.93 3.83 12.30
N GLY A 120 -6.70 3.74 11.78
CA GLY A 120 -6.50 3.67 10.34
C GLY A 120 -7.16 2.46 9.70
N THR A 121 -7.60 2.62 8.46
CA THR A 121 -7.83 1.49 7.55
C THR A 121 -6.63 0.55 7.64
N MET A 122 -6.85 -0.64 8.21
CA MET A 122 -5.79 -1.57 8.58
C MET A 122 -5.00 -1.95 7.33
N ALA A 123 -3.74 -1.51 7.27
CA ALA A 123 -2.94 -1.61 6.06
C ALA A 123 -2.13 -2.91 6.08
N VAL A 124 -2.36 -3.75 5.08
CA VAL A 124 -1.50 -4.91 4.77
C VAL A 124 -0.04 -4.42 4.66
N PRO A 125 0.90 -4.94 5.46
CA PRO A 125 2.28 -4.46 5.43
C PRO A 125 2.99 -4.86 4.12
N PRO A 126 4.02 -4.10 3.70
CA PRO A 126 4.82 -4.45 2.52
C PRO A 126 5.59 -5.75 2.73
N SER A 127 6.09 -6.34 1.64
CA SER A 127 7.03 -7.46 1.73
C SER A 127 8.36 -7.00 2.34
N TYR A 128 9.16 -7.93 2.86
CA TYR A 128 10.46 -7.58 3.48
C TYR A 128 11.40 -6.83 2.51
N SER A 129 11.42 -7.22 1.23
CA SER A 129 12.25 -6.57 0.20
C SER A 129 11.75 -5.17 -0.18
N ASP A 130 10.45 -4.90 0.00
CA ASP A 130 9.83 -3.58 -0.19
C ASP A 130 10.00 -2.64 1.02
N LEU A 131 10.55 -3.09 2.15
CA LEU A 131 10.88 -2.21 3.27
C LEU A 131 11.94 -1.18 2.84
N GLY A 132 11.70 0.09 3.16
CA GLY A 132 12.54 1.22 2.74
C GLY A 132 12.53 1.51 1.23
N LYS A 133 11.62 0.90 0.44
CA LYS A 133 11.58 1.07 -1.03
C LYS A 133 11.46 2.52 -1.47
N SER A 134 10.66 3.35 -0.81
CA SER A 134 10.54 4.78 -1.15
C SER A 134 11.88 5.52 -1.06
N ALA A 135 12.70 5.26 -0.03
CA ALA A 135 14.05 5.82 0.06
C ALA A 135 14.99 5.25 -1.02
N LYS A 136 14.99 3.91 -1.19
CA LYS A 136 15.80 3.22 -2.22
C LYS A 136 15.48 3.74 -3.63
N ASP A 137 14.21 4.02 -3.92
CA ASP A 137 13.75 4.56 -5.19
C ASP A 137 14.32 5.96 -5.47
N ILE A 138 14.42 6.85 -4.48
CA ILE A 138 15.05 8.18 -4.63
C ILE A 138 16.54 8.06 -4.98
N PHE A 139 17.26 7.06 -4.44
CA PHE A 139 18.67 6.85 -4.74
C PHE A 139 18.93 6.09 -6.05
N ASN A 140 17.94 5.37 -6.61
CA ASN A 140 18.13 4.48 -7.75
C ASN A 140 17.43 4.94 -9.05
N LYS A 141 16.21 5.51 -8.96
CA LYS A 141 15.44 5.90 -10.15
C LYS A 141 15.94 7.22 -10.73
N GLY A 142 16.08 7.26 -12.06
CA GLY A 142 16.61 8.42 -12.79
C GLY A 142 18.14 8.44 -12.92
N PHE A 143 18.84 7.39 -12.49
CA PHE A 143 20.30 7.30 -12.54
C PHE A 143 20.75 6.07 -13.34
N GLY A 144 21.40 6.29 -14.49
CA GLY A 144 21.90 5.25 -15.40
C GLY A 144 23.36 5.47 -15.80
N TYR A 145 24.21 5.85 -14.84
CA TYR A 145 25.58 6.32 -15.10
C TYR A 145 26.42 5.33 -15.90
N GLY A 146 27.06 5.80 -16.98
CA GLY A 146 27.90 4.96 -17.84
C GLY A 146 27.10 3.92 -18.64
N ILE A 147 25.79 4.12 -18.81
CA ILE A 147 24.91 3.22 -19.56
C ILE A 147 24.08 4.04 -20.55
N LEU A 148 24.12 3.62 -21.81
CA LEU A 148 23.12 3.97 -22.82
C LEU A 148 22.04 2.88 -22.79
N LYS A 149 20.80 3.23 -22.45
CA LYS A 149 19.67 2.30 -22.29
C LYS A 149 18.51 2.69 -23.20
N LEU A 150 17.88 1.71 -23.82
CA LEU A 150 16.65 1.83 -24.60
C LEU A 150 15.66 0.77 -24.08
N ASP A 151 14.57 1.21 -23.47
CA ASP A 151 13.45 0.36 -23.07
C ASP A 151 12.27 0.62 -24.00
N VAL A 152 11.67 -0.44 -24.56
CA VAL A 152 10.50 -0.39 -25.42
C VAL A 152 9.45 -1.34 -24.86
N LYS A 153 8.36 -0.80 -24.36
CA LYS A 153 7.19 -1.54 -23.88
C LYS A 153 6.05 -1.37 -24.87
N THR A 154 5.48 -2.47 -25.33
CA THR A 154 4.30 -2.47 -26.19
C THR A 154 3.21 -3.38 -25.64
N LYS A 155 1.95 -3.01 -25.84
CA LYS A 155 0.81 -3.88 -25.49
C LYS A 155 0.05 -4.34 -26.72
N SER A 156 -0.07 -5.66 -26.91
CA SER A 156 -0.86 -6.23 -27.99
C SER A 156 -2.36 -6.04 -27.74
N GLN A 157 -3.15 -6.09 -28.82
CA GLN A 157 -4.62 -6.12 -28.73
C GLN A 157 -5.13 -7.36 -27.98
N SER A 158 -4.37 -8.47 -27.99
CA SER A 158 -4.64 -9.68 -27.21
C SER A 158 -4.24 -9.58 -25.72
N GLY A 159 -3.78 -8.42 -25.25
CA GLY A 159 -3.44 -8.17 -23.84
C GLY A 159 -2.04 -8.63 -23.42
N VAL A 160 -1.21 -9.10 -24.35
CA VAL A 160 0.20 -9.45 -24.10
C VAL A 160 1.03 -8.18 -24.01
N GLU A 161 1.78 -8.02 -22.92
CA GLU A 161 2.72 -6.91 -22.71
C GLU A 161 4.14 -7.39 -23.06
N PHE A 162 4.74 -6.80 -24.09
CA PHE A 162 6.15 -7.05 -24.44
C PHE A 162 7.00 -5.91 -23.90
N ALA A 163 8.10 -6.22 -23.23
CA ALA A 163 9.11 -5.26 -22.79
C ALA A 163 10.49 -5.69 -23.31
N THR A 164 10.97 -4.98 -24.33
CA THR A 164 12.29 -5.17 -24.92
C THR A 164 13.23 -4.10 -24.37
N SER A 165 14.35 -4.51 -23.79
CA SER A 165 15.37 -3.60 -23.26
C SER A 165 16.71 -3.88 -23.90
N GLY A 166 17.37 -2.84 -24.40
CA GLY A 166 18.76 -2.84 -24.83
C GLY A 166 19.59 -1.91 -23.94
N SER A 167 20.80 -2.33 -23.59
CA SER A 167 21.73 -1.52 -22.82
C SER A 167 23.16 -1.67 -23.36
N ASN A 168 23.93 -0.60 -23.31
CA ASN A 168 25.35 -0.59 -23.61
C ASN A 168 26.10 0.15 -22.50
N ASN A 169 27.07 -0.50 -21.88
CA ASN A 169 27.92 0.09 -20.86
C ASN A 169 29.09 0.82 -21.54
N THR A 170 29.16 2.14 -21.37
CA THR A 170 30.15 3.00 -22.04
C THR A 170 31.57 2.81 -21.52
N ASP A 171 31.73 2.35 -20.28
CA ASP A 171 33.04 2.17 -19.65
C ASP A 171 33.71 0.86 -20.11
N THR A 172 32.91 -0.18 -20.37
CA THR A 172 33.39 -1.54 -20.70
C THR A 172 33.12 -1.96 -22.15
N GLY A 173 32.36 -1.17 -22.91
CA GLY A 173 31.91 -1.51 -24.26
C GLY A 173 30.96 -2.72 -24.33
N LYS A 174 30.48 -3.22 -23.18
CA LYS A 174 29.60 -4.39 -23.12
C LYS A 174 28.16 -3.98 -23.38
N SER A 175 27.59 -4.51 -24.45
CA SER A 175 26.15 -4.48 -24.71
C SER A 175 25.46 -5.72 -24.18
N GLY A 176 24.19 -5.56 -23.82
CA GLY A 176 23.33 -6.65 -23.37
C GLY A 176 21.87 -6.24 -23.47
N GLY A 177 20.99 -7.20 -23.71
CA GLY A 177 19.57 -6.96 -23.88
C GLY A 177 18.72 -8.07 -23.27
N HIS A 178 17.43 -7.78 -23.11
CA HIS A 178 16.43 -8.78 -22.79
C HIS A 178 15.08 -8.47 -23.44
N LEU A 179 14.36 -9.53 -23.78
CA LEU A 179 12.96 -9.53 -24.15
C LEU A 179 12.17 -10.15 -23.00
N GLU A 180 11.16 -9.45 -22.50
CA GLU A 180 10.25 -9.93 -21.48
C GLU A 180 8.82 -9.91 -22.03
N THR A 181 8.11 -11.04 -21.94
CA THR A 181 6.75 -11.23 -22.45
C THR A 181 5.82 -11.57 -21.29
N LYS A 182 4.91 -10.66 -20.96
CA LYS A 182 3.94 -10.79 -19.87
C LYS A 182 2.54 -11.04 -20.42
N TYR A 183 1.89 -12.08 -19.92
CA TYR A 183 0.52 -12.44 -20.29
C TYR A 183 -0.32 -12.69 -19.04
N LYS A 184 -1.34 -11.85 -18.86
CA LYS A 184 -2.22 -11.83 -17.69
C LYS A 184 -3.56 -12.48 -18.04
N LEU A 185 -3.77 -13.70 -17.56
CA LEU A 185 -5.03 -14.43 -17.62
C LEU A 185 -5.89 -14.04 -16.41
N ASN A 186 -6.47 -12.83 -16.48
CA ASN A 186 -7.26 -12.25 -15.39
C ASN A 186 -8.43 -13.15 -14.94
N GLU A 187 -9.04 -13.90 -15.86
CA GLU A 187 -10.14 -14.84 -15.57
C GLU A 187 -9.73 -15.99 -14.63
N LEU A 188 -8.44 -16.36 -14.62
CA LEU A 188 -7.88 -17.44 -13.81
C LEU A 188 -6.96 -16.92 -12.69
N GLY A 189 -6.82 -15.60 -12.53
CA GLY A 189 -5.84 -14.98 -11.63
C GLY A 189 -4.39 -15.38 -11.90
N LEU A 190 -4.08 -15.83 -13.12
CA LEU A 190 -2.76 -16.29 -13.54
C LEU A 190 -2.02 -15.20 -14.32
N ASN A 191 -0.73 -15.04 -14.04
CA ASN A 191 0.16 -14.17 -14.79
C ASN A 191 1.44 -14.93 -15.16
N PHE A 192 1.64 -15.11 -16.46
CA PHE A 192 2.78 -15.77 -17.08
C PHE A 192 3.77 -14.71 -17.57
N ASN A 193 5.02 -14.81 -17.14
CA ASN A 193 6.11 -13.93 -17.55
C ASN A 193 7.24 -14.77 -18.15
N GLN A 194 7.66 -14.48 -19.38
CA GLN A 194 8.77 -15.16 -20.02
C GLN A 194 9.84 -14.15 -20.42
N LYS A 195 11.00 -14.23 -19.78
CA LYS A 195 12.15 -13.37 -20.00
C LYS A 195 13.27 -14.14 -20.68
N TRP A 196 13.84 -13.58 -21.72
CA TRP A 196 15.02 -14.11 -22.41
C TRP A 196 16.06 -13.00 -22.54
N ASN A 197 17.32 -13.29 -22.21
CA ASN A 197 18.42 -12.32 -22.32
C ASN A 197 19.48 -12.72 -23.35
N THR A 198 20.36 -11.78 -23.69
CA THR A 198 21.48 -11.98 -24.62
C THR A 198 22.54 -12.97 -24.13
N ASP A 199 22.53 -13.31 -22.83
CA ASP A 199 23.38 -14.37 -22.25
C ASP A 199 22.76 -15.77 -22.42
N ASN A 200 21.75 -15.89 -23.30
CA ASN A 200 20.91 -17.07 -23.54
C ASN A 200 20.12 -17.59 -22.33
N THR A 201 20.06 -16.88 -21.21
CA THR A 201 19.26 -17.27 -20.05
C THR A 201 17.78 -17.07 -20.35
N LEU A 202 17.02 -18.16 -20.23
CA LEU A 202 15.56 -18.18 -20.34
C LEU A 202 14.97 -18.34 -18.95
N THR A 203 14.10 -17.41 -18.54
CA THR A 203 13.38 -17.45 -17.26
C THR A 203 11.88 -17.40 -17.52
N THR A 204 11.16 -18.38 -16.99
CA THR A 204 9.70 -18.47 -17.07
C THR A 204 9.12 -18.39 -15.66
N GLU A 205 8.37 -17.34 -15.36
CA GLU A 205 7.70 -17.12 -14.09
C GLU A 205 6.19 -17.33 -14.27
N ILE A 206 5.60 -18.23 -13.50
CA ILE A 206 4.16 -18.48 -13.46
C ILE A 206 3.67 -18.04 -12.09
N THR A 207 2.82 -17.03 -12.03
CA THR A 207 2.29 -16.50 -10.77
C THR A 207 0.77 -16.63 -10.72
N MET A 208 0.25 -16.99 -9.55
CA MET A 208 -1.18 -17.11 -9.25
C MET A 208 -1.49 -16.28 -8.01
N GLU A 209 -2.41 -15.32 -8.12
CA GLU A 209 -2.81 -14.46 -7.00
C GLU A 209 -4.29 -14.63 -6.67
N ASP A 210 -4.59 -14.64 -5.37
CA ASP A 210 -5.92 -14.56 -4.75
C ASP A 210 -6.92 -15.67 -5.15
N GLN A 211 -6.49 -16.73 -5.87
CA GLN A 211 -7.33 -17.85 -6.33
C GLN A 211 -7.74 -18.85 -5.24
N LEU A 212 -6.78 -19.30 -4.40
CA LEU A 212 -7.06 -20.28 -3.33
C LEU A 212 -7.55 -19.62 -2.04
N ALA A 213 -7.00 -18.45 -1.74
CA ALA A 213 -7.38 -17.63 -0.60
C ALA A 213 -7.03 -16.17 -0.91
N LYS A 214 -7.88 -15.23 -0.50
CA LYS A 214 -7.58 -13.80 -0.56
C LYS A 214 -6.34 -13.51 0.26
N GLY A 215 -5.35 -12.89 -0.38
CA GLY A 215 -4.04 -12.62 0.20
C GLY A 215 -2.94 -13.59 -0.24
N LEU A 216 -3.28 -14.75 -0.79
CA LEU A 216 -2.29 -15.76 -1.19
C LEU A 216 -1.74 -15.49 -2.59
N LYS A 217 -0.42 -15.47 -2.71
CA LYS A 217 0.34 -15.44 -3.96
C LYS A 217 1.23 -16.68 -4.02
N LEU A 218 1.05 -17.48 -5.06
CA LEU A 218 1.96 -18.57 -5.40
C LEU A 218 2.72 -18.21 -6.68
N GLY A 219 3.98 -18.62 -6.77
CA GLY A 219 4.84 -18.37 -7.92
C GLY A 219 5.77 -19.55 -8.17
N LEU A 220 5.97 -19.87 -9.45
CA LEU A 220 6.99 -20.81 -9.90
C LEU A 220 7.85 -20.10 -10.94
N ASP A 221 9.08 -19.77 -10.59
CA ASP A 221 10.08 -19.34 -11.57
C ASP A 221 10.91 -20.55 -11.99
N ALA A 222 11.12 -20.76 -13.28
CA ALA A 222 12.06 -21.74 -13.82
C ALA A 222 13.08 -21.01 -14.69
N SER A 223 14.37 -21.20 -14.42
CA SER A 223 15.47 -20.58 -15.17
C SER A 223 16.36 -21.65 -15.81
N PHE A 224 16.71 -21.45 -17.07
CA PHE A 224 17.55 -22.34 -17.85
C PHE A 224 18.60 -21.56 -18.65
N VAL A 225 19.85 -21.99 -18.55
CA VAL A 225 20.98 -21.46 -19.31
C VAL A 225 21.44 -22.55 -20.29
N PRO A 226 21.04 -22.51 -21.58
CA PRO A 226 21.37 -23.55 -22.56
C PRO A 226 22.88 -23.75 -22.72
N ASN A 227 23.66 -22.65 -22.70
CA ASN A 227 25.11 -22.65 -22.90
C ASN A 227 25.88 -23.49 -21.86
N THR A 228 25.35 -23.59 -20.63
CA THR A 228 26.01 -24.32 -19.51
C THR A 228 25.20 -25.52 -19.05
N GLY A 229 23.99 -25.73 -19.59
CA GLY A 229 23.02 -26.69 -19.09
C GLY A 229 22.44 -26.37 -17.70
N LYS A 230 22.84 -25.26 -17.06
CA LYS A 230 22.42 -24.92 -15.69
C LYS A 230 20.92 -24.68 -15.65
N LYS A 231 20.25 -25.34 -14.69
CA LYS A 231 18.83 -25.19 -14.38
C LYS A 231 18.69 -24.76 -12.94
N SER A 232 17.80 -23.82 -12.68
CA SER A 232 17.28 -23.55 -11.34
C SER A 232 15.78 -23.34 -11.36
N ALA A 233 15.12 -23.59 -10.24
CA ALA A 233 13.68 -23.33 -10.07
C ALA A 233 13.43 -22.69 -8.72
N LYS A 234 12.51 -21.72 -8.66
CA LYS A 234 12.14 -21.02 -7.43
C LYS A 234 10.64 -21.16 -7.20
N LEU A 235 10.25 -21.86 -6.14
CA LEU A 235 8.86 -21.90 -5.70
C LEU A 235 8.65 -20.79 -4.67
N LYS A 236 7.95 -19.74 -5.06
CA LYS A 236 7.57 -18.61 -4.21
C LYS A 236 6.19 -18.86 -3.61
N SER A 237 6.05 -18.58 -2.33
CA SER A 237 4.76 -18.56 -1.64
C SER A 237 4.69 -17.35 -0.73
N GLY A 238 3.64 -16.55 -0.87
CA GLY A 238 3.43 -15.34 -0.08
C GLY A 238 1.99 -15.25 0.39
N TYR A 239 1.78 -14.85 1.63
CA TYR A 239 0.46 -14.61 2.21
C TYR A 239 0.42 -13.23 2.87
N LYS A 240 -0.45 -12.37 2.36
CA LYS A 240 -0.64 -10.98 2.81
C LYS A 240 -2.04 -10.85 3.45
N CYS A 241 -2.11 -10.44 4.70
CA CYS A 241 -3.36 -10.11 5.40
C CYS A 241 -3.18 -8.84 6.25
N ASP A 242 -4.22 -8.45 6.96
CA ASP A 242 -4.15 -7.27 7.83
C ASP A 242 -3.09 -7.50 8.91
N PHE A 243 -2.25 -6.49 9.15
CA PHE A 243 -1.09 -6.52 10.05
C PHE A 243 0.04 -7.50 9.70
N VAL A 244 -0.09 -8.42 8.74
CA VAL A 244 0.91 -9.48 8.49
C VAL A 244 1.18 -9.74 7.00
N ASN A 245 2.45 -9.87 6.63
CA ASN A 245 2.89 -10.31 5.31
C ASN A 245 4.02 -11.33 5.45
N VAL A 246 3.76 -12.58 5.08
CA VAL A 246 4.73 -13.70 5.16
C VAL A 246 5.09 -14.14 3.74
N GLY A 247 6.38 -14.40 3.52
CA GLY A 247 6.92 -15.00 2.30
C GLY A 247 7.80 -16.21 2.62
N CYS A 248 7.75 -17.21 1.76
CA CYS A 248 8.56 -18.42 1.80
C CYS A 248 8.91 -18.81 0.36
N ASP A 249 10.16 -18.58 -0.02
CA ASP A 249 10.72 -18.90 -1.34
C ASP A 249 11.69 -20.08 -1.21
N LEU A 250 11.43 -21.17 -1.91
CA LEU A 250 12.33 -22.32 -2.03
C LEU A 250 13.11 -22.20 -3.35
N ASP A 251 14.41 -21.93 -3.26
CA ASP A 251 15.33 -21.88 -4.40
C ASP A 251 15.99 -23.25 -4.60
N PHE A 252 15.79 -23.86 -5.77
CA PHE A 252 16.35 -25.14 -6.17
C PHE A 252 17.41 -24.89 -7.24
N ASP A 253 18.67 -24.80 -6.82
CA ASP A 253 19.84 -24.78 -7.71
C ASP A 253 20.57 -26.14 -7.68
N MET A 254 21.50 -26.36 -8.61
CA MET A 254 22.34 -27.56 -8.69
C MET A 254 23.18 -27.82 -7.42
N SER A 255 23.39 -26.80 -6.58
CA SER A 255 24.07 -26.92 -5.29
C SER A 255 23.17 -27.40 -4.14
N GLY A 256 21.87 -27.58 -4.38
CA GLY A 256 20.87 -28.02 -3.41
C GLY A 256 19.84 -26.94 -3.04
N PRO A 257 18.74 -27.32 -2.36
CA PRO A 257 17.69 -26.37 -1.99
C PRO A 257 18.16 -25.32 -0.97
N THR A 258 17.75 -24.06 -1.16
CA THR A 258 17.86 -22.98 -0.17
C THR A 258 16.48 -22.46 0.17
N LEU A 259 16.14 -22.47 1.46
CA LEU A 259 14.89 -21.93 1.99
C LEU A 259 15.10 -20.46 2.35
N HIS A 260 14.33 -19.56 1.75
CA HIS A 260 14.26 -18.16 2.14
C HIS A 260 12.91 -17.88 2.82
N GLY A 261 12.93 -17.57 4.11
CA GLY A 261 11.75 -17.12 4.85
C GLY A 261 11.76 -15.61 5.03
N ALA A 262 10.60 -14.98 4.98
CA ALA A 262 10.41 -13.58 5.31
C ALA A 262 9.08 -13.38 6.04
N ALA A 263 9.05 -12.52 7.05
CA ALA A 263 7.81 -12.12 7.73
C ALA A 263 7.89 -10.63 8.06
N VAL A 264 6.81 -9.89 7.83
CA VAL A 264 6.66 -8.49 8.22
C VAL A 264 5.37 -8.33 8.99
N LEU A 265 5.48 -7.86 10.23
CA LEU A 265 4.37 -7.45 11.07
C LEU A 265 4.23 -5.93 10.98
N GLY A 266 3.01 -5.42 10.85
CA GLY A 266 2.72 -4.00 10.92
C GLY A 266 1.74 -3.70 12.06
N TYR A 267 1.94 -2.61 12.80
CA TYR A 267 1.02 -2.15 13.85
C TYR A 267 1.16 -0.65 14.07
N GLU A 268 0.07 0.11 14.00
CA GLU A 268 0.03 1.58 14.17
C GLU A 268 1.17 2.35 13.45
N GLY A 269 1.46 1.96 12.21
CA GLY A 269 2.52 2.56 11.38
C GLY A 269 3.93 1.98 11.61
N TRP A 270 4.18 1.29 12.72
CA TRP A 270 5.39 0.49 12.91
C TRP A 270 5.38 -0.73 12.00
N LEU A 271 6.56 -1.13 11.54
CA LEU A 271 6.82 -2.30 10.70
C LEU A 271 8.01 -3.07 11.28
N ALA A 272 7.82 -4.33 11.66
CA ALA A 272 8.87 -5.22 12.11
C ALA A 272 9.04 -6.36 11.10
N GLY A 273 10.16 -6.37 10.39
CA GLY A 273 10.53 -7.36 9.39
C GLY A 273 11.61 -8.31 9.88
N TYR A 274 11.49 -9.57 9.51
CA TYR A 274 12.52 -10.59 9.66
C TYR A 274 12.67 -11.36 8.36
N GLN A 275 13.91 -11.64 7.96
CA GLN A 275 14.24 -12.44 6.78
C GLN A 275 15.37 -13.41 7.14
N LEU A 276 15.23 -14.65 6.70
CA LEU A 276 16.19 -15.71 6.93
C LEU A 276 16.47 -16.46 5.62
N ALA A 277 17.69 -16.95 5.44
CA ALA A 277 18.04 -17.90 4.40
C ALA A 277 18.75 -19.11 5.00
N PHE A 278 18.32 -20.32 4.65
CA PHE A 278 18.87 -21.58 5.14
C PHE A 278 19.27 -22.46 3.96
N ASP A 279 20.57 -22.70 3.83
CA ASP A 279 21.16 -23.59 2.83
C ASP A 279 21.06 -25.03 3.35
N THR A 280 20.22 -25.85 2.72
CA THR A 280 19.96 -27.22 3.18
C THR A 280 21.12 -28.17 2.88
N ALA A 281 21.93 -27.90 1.86
CA ALA A 281 23.08 -28.72 1.52
C ALA A 281 24.24 -28.53 2.52
N LYS A 282 24.38 -27.32 3.08
CA LYS A 282 25.34 -27.00 4.15
C LYS A 282 24.75 -27.12 5.56
N SER A 283 23.45 -27.38 5.68
CA SER A 283 22.69 -27.34 6.94
C SER A 283 22.96 -26.07 7.77
N LYS A 284 23.08 -24.91 7.11
CA LYS A 284 23.54 -23.67 7.73
C LYS A 284 22.63 -22.49 7.37
N LEU A 285 22.34 -21.66 8.36
CA LEU A 285 21.76 -20.33 8.15
C LEU A 285 22.78 -19.44 7.43
N THR A 286 22.45 -19.01 6.22
CA THR A 286 23.32 -18.21 5.33
C THR A 286 22.98 -16.73 5.34
N GLN A 287 21.75 -16.37 5.70
CA GLN A 287 21.34 -14.97 5.92
C GLN A 287 20.41 -14.88 7.12
N ASN A 288 20.58 -13.82 7.92
CA ASN A 288 19.77 -13.51 9.08
C ASN A 288 19.62 -11.98 9.18
N ASN A 289 18.55 -11.46 8.58
CA ASN A 289 18.30 -10.03 8.45
C ASN A 289 17.09 -9.62 9.27
N PHE A 290 17.24 -8.55 10.05
CA PHE A 290 16.16 -7.93 10.83
C PHE A 290 15.93 -6.51 10.33
N ALA A 291 14.68 -6.04 10.33
CA ALA A 291 14.33 -4.70 9.93
C ALA A 291 13.27 -4.09 10.85
N LEU A 292 13.46 -2.82 11.21
CA LEU A 292 12.43 -2.00 11.85
C LEU A 292 12.16 -0.77 10.99
N GLY A 293 10.89 -0.50 10.73
CA GLY A 293 10.45 0.69 10.04
C GLY A 293 9.30 1.37 10.77
N TYR A 294 9.09 2.63 10.43
CA TYR A 294 7.92 3.39 10.85
C TYR A 294 7.43 4.23 9.67
N LYS A 295 6.15 4.11 9.35
CA LYS A 295 5.51 4.79 8.22
C LYS A 295 4.43 5.73 8.72
N ALA A 296 4.72 7.03 8.67
CA ALA A 296 3.74 8.09 8.76
C ALA A 296 3.16 8.41 7.36
N GLY A 297 2.29 9.42 7.27
CA GLY A 297 1.74 9.86 5.99
C GLY A 297 2.75 10.61 5.11
N ASP A 298 3.65 11.37 5.73
CA ASP A 298 4.62 12.27 5.11
C ASP A 298 6.07 11.75 5.16
N PHE A 299 6.42 10.89 6.13
CA PHE A 299 7.75 10.29 6.24
C PHE A 299 7.73 8.78 6.47
N GLN A 300 8.83 8.12 6.09
CA GLN A 300 9.10 6.71 6.36
C GLN A 300 10.52 6.57 6.92
N LEU A 301 10.64 6.03 8.12
CA LEU A 301 11.89 5.53 8.68
C LEU A 301 12.02 4.05 8.35
N HIS A 302 13.22 3.62 7.99
CA HIS A 302 13.59 2.21 7.85
C HIS A 302 14.98 2.01 8.42
N THR A 303 15.18 0.92 9.13
CA THR A 303 16.45 0.45 9.67
C THR A 303 16.52 -1.06 9.43
N ASN A 304 17.72 -1.57 9.15
CA ASN A 304 17.95 -2.98 8.96
C ASN A 304 19.31 -3.38 9.54
N VAL A 305 19.41 -4.64 9.96
CA VAL A 305 20.64 -5.28 10.42
C VAL A 305 20.76 -6.58 9.65
N ASN A 306 21.79 -6.71 8.82
CA ASN A 306 22.08 -7.93 8.06
C ASN A 306 23.18 -8.71 8.78
N ASP A 307 22.94 -9.99 9.05
CA ASP A 307 23.88 -10.95 9.64
C ASP A 307 24.56 -10.49 10.93
N GLY A 308 23.94 -9.54 11.65
CA GLY A 308 24.50 -8.90 12.85
C GLY A 308 25.74 -8.04 12.63
N THR A 309 26.17 -7.82 11.38
CA THR A 309 27.43 -7.13 11.05
C THR A 309 27.23 -5.90 10.17
N GLU A 310 26.28 -5.90 9.24
CA GLU A 310 25.95 -4.71 8.45
C GLU A 310 24.71 -4.03 9.02
N PHE A 311 24.80 -2.73 9.26
CA PHE A 311 23.72 -1.91 9.77
C PHE A 311 23.34 -0.89 8.70
N GLY A 312 22.05 -0.78 8.41
CA GLY A 312 21.50 0.15 7.44
C GLY A 312 20.37 0.98 8.05
N GLY A 313 20.22 2.19 7.56
CA GLY A 313 19.16 3.12 7.88
C GLY A 313 18.78 3.93 6.65
N SER A 314 17.50 4.23 6.49
CA SER A 314 17.06 5.24 5.55
C SER A 314 15.84 5.99 6.07
N ILE A 315 15.79 7.27 5.72
CA ILE A 315 14.66 8.16 5.97
C ILE A 315 14.18 8.59 4.59
N TYR A 316 12.89 8.45 4.32
CA TYR A 316 12.22 9.06 3.18
C TYR A 316 11.25 10.12 3.70
N GLN A 317 11.19 11.28 3.06
CA GLN A 317 10.28 12.35 3.43
C GLN A 317 9.68 12.97 2.17
N LYS A 318 8.35 13.06 2.12
CA LYS A 318 7.61 13.80 1.12
C LYS A 318 7.39 15.22 1.63
N VAL A 319 8.30 16.13 1.26
CA VAL A 319 8.33 17.51 1.75
C VAL A 319 7.14 18.32 1.23
N ASN A 320 6.74 18.10 -0.03
CA ASN A 320 5.51 18.62 -0.62
C ASN A 320 5.05 17.74 -1.81
N SER A 321 4.09 18.21 -2.61
CA SER A 321 3.61 17.45 -3.78
C SER A 321 4.69 17.19 -4.84
N ASN A 322 5.71 18.05 -4.92
CA ASN A 322 6.70 18.08 -5.98
C ASN A 322 8.11 17.67 -5.50
N LEU A 323 8.41 17.79 -4.21
CA LEU A 323 9.71 17.49 -3.60
C LEU A 323 9.63 16.29 -2.66
N GLU A 324 10.40 15.26 -2.99
CA GLU A 324 10.64 14.08 -2.16
C GLU A 324 12.13 13.99 -1.85
N THR A 325 12.49 13.73 -0.60
CA THR A 325 13.88 13.61 -0.15
C THR A 325 14.11 12.26 0.49
N ALA A 326 15.36 11.80 0.45
CA ALA A 326 15.79 10.60 1.16
C ALA A 326 17.18 10.77 1.75
N VAL A 327 17.40 10.19 2.92
CA VAL A 327 18.71 10.02 3.54
C VAL A 327 18.97 8.53 3.64
N HIS A 328 20.20 8.11 3.38
CA HIS A 328 20.65 6.73 3.59
C HIS A 328 21.94 6.74 4.41
N LEU A 329 22.01 5.84 5.36
CA LEU A 329 23.15 5.60 6.25
C LEU A 329 23.39 4.09 6.25
N ALA A 330 24.65 3.67 6.12
CA ALA A 330 25.03 2.28 6.34
C ALA A 330 26.44 2.20 6.93
N TRP A 331 26.68 1.26 7.82
CA TRP A 331 28.00 0.99 8.39
C TRP A 331 28.17 -0.51 8.66
N THR A 332 29.41 -0.98 8.68
CA THR A 332 29.74 -2.37 9.00
C THR A 332 30.47 -2.42 10.33
N ALA A 333 29.99 -3.24 11.27
CA ALA A 333 30.65 -3.47 12.55
C ALA A 333 32.09 -3.97 12.34
N GLY A 334 33.04 -3.41 13.11
CA GLY A 334 34.47 -3.68 12.93
C GLY A 334 35.12 -2.92 11.78
N SER A 335 34.39 -2.08 11.05
CA SER A 335 34.94 -1.15 10.04
C SER A 335 34.69 0.30 10.43
N ASN A 336 35.66 1.17 10.11
CA ASN A 336 35.47 2.63 10.20
C ASN A 336 34.73 3.20 8.96
N ASN A 337 34.42 2.36 7.96
CA ASN A 337 33.74 2.77 6.76
C ASN A 337 32.23 2.96 7.02
N THR A 338 31.80 4.22 7.04
CA THR A 338 30.39 4.59 6.97
C THR A 338 30.07 5.05 5.55
N SER A 339 28.95 4.59 5.00
CA SER A 339 28.32 5.13 3.79
C SER A 339 27.20 6.06 4.22
N PHE A 340 27.25 7.31 3.77
CA PHE A 340 26.18 8.29 3.99
C PHE A 340 25.81 8.95 2.67
N GLY A 341 24.52 9.03 2.39
CA GLY A 341 23.98 9.65 1.19
C GLY A 341 22.75 10.49 1.49
N ILE A 342 22.62 11.61 0.78
CA ILE A 342 21.41 12.44 0.71
C ILE A 342 20.95 12.42 -0.74
N GLY A 343 19.66 12.19 -0.97
CA GLY A 343 19.01 12.21 -2.27
C GLY A 343 17.79 13.10 -2.25
N ALA A 344 17.48 13.71 -3.39
CA ALA A 344 16.26 14.47 -3.60
C ALA A 344 15.72 14.18 -5.00
N LYS A 345 14.39 14.16 -5.12
CA LYS A 345 13.68 14.15 -6.38
C LYS A 345 12.73 15.33 -6.40
N TYR A 346 12.94 16.23 -7.35
CA TYR A 346 12.13 17.41 -7.56
C TYR A 346 11.39 17.29 -8.89
N GLN A 347 10.07 17.37 -8.85
CA GLN A 347 9.21 17.48 -10.01
C GLN A 347 9.13 18.95 -10.42
N LEU A 348 9.73 19.32 -11.55
CA LEU A 348 9.74 20.70 -12.04
C LEU A 348 8.36 21.07 -12.59
N ASP A 349 7.78 20.17 -13.38
CA ASP A 349 6.45 20.30 -13.97
C ASP A 349 5.82 18.90 -14.16
N LYS A 350 4.77 18.79 -14.98
CA LYS A 350 4.07 17.50 -15.19
C LYS A 350 4.89 16.49 -15.98
N ASP A 351 5.81 16.95 -16.81
CA ASP A 351 6.57 16.18 -17.79
C ASP A 351 8.05 16.05 -17.39
N ALA A 352 8.59 16.99 -16.61
CA ALA A 352 10.00 17.06 -16.20
C ALA A 352 10.24 16.77 -14.70
N SER A 353 11.28 15.99 -14.40
CA SER A 353 11.78 15.78 -13.03
C SER A 353 13.30 15.72 -12.95
N LEU A 354 13.84 16.21 -11.85
CA LEU A 354 15.25 16.27 -11.51
C LEU A 354 15.50 15.42 -10.26
N SER A 355 16.29 14.36 -10.39
CA SER A 355 16.84 13.59 -9.28
C SER A 355 18.27 14.06 -9.00
N THR A 356 18.61 14.32 -7.74
CA THR A 356 19.99 14.59 -7.30
C THR A 356 20.33 13.69 -6.12
N LYS A 357 21.61 13.33 -6.00
CA LYS A 357 22.15 12.68 -4.80
C LYS A 357 23.60 13.04 -4.57
N VAL A 358 24.02 13.05 -3.31
CA VAL A 358 25.41 13.27 -2.89
C VAL A 358 25.74 12.23 -1.83
N ASN A 359 26.97 11.71 -1.83
CA ASN A 359 27.46 10.85 -0.77
C ASN A 359 28.72 11.40 -0.08
N ASN A 360 29.09 10.80 1.05
CA ASN A 360 30.29 11.15 1.82
C ASN A 360 31.63 10.81 1.11
N ALA A 361 31.59 10.12 -0.03
CA ALA A 361 32.75 9.99 -0.92
C ALA A 361 32.95 11.21 -1.83
N CYS A 362 32.08 12.23 -1.74
CA CYS A 362 32.00 13.41 -2.61
C CYS A 362 31.56 13.09 -4.05
N LEU A 363 30.87 11.98 -4.28
CA LEU A 363 30.25 11.70 -5.57
C LEU A 363 28.90 12.41 -5.66
N VAL A 364 28.76 13.27 -6.68
CA VAL A 364 27.53 14.03 -6.95
C VAL A 364 26.82 13.41 -8.15
N GLY A 365 25.66 12.85 -7.90
CA GLY A 365 24.77 12.28 -8.90
C GLY A 365 23.66 13.26 -9.30
N VAL A 366 23.46 13.44 -10.60
CA VAL A 366 22.36 14.23 -11.19
C VAL A 366 21.64 13.37 -12.22
N GLY A 367 20.32 13.50 -12.30
CA GLY A 367 19.46 12.83 -13.27
C GLY A 367 18.32 13.75 -13.68
N TYR A 368 18.11 13.95 -14.97
CA TYR A 368 17.03 14.77 -15.52
C TYR A 368 16.18 13.90 -16.44
N THR A 369 14.91 13.69 -16.07
CA THR A 369 13.94 12.93 -16.86
C THR A 369 12.91 13.88 -17.44
N GLN A 370 12.81 13.90 -18.77
CA GLN A 370 11.84 14.66 -19.55
C GLN A 370 10.92 13.72 -20.31
N THR A 371 9.61 13.88 -20.11
CA THR A 371 8.59 13.34 -21.01
C THR A 371 8.55 14.24 -22.24
N LEU A 372 8.88 13.68 -23.41
CA LEU A 372 8.92 14.42 -24.68
C LEU A 372 7.56 14.42 -25.39
N ARG A 373 6.84 13.29 -25.26
CA ARG A 373 5.47 13.05 -25.72
C ARG A 373 4.84 11.99 -24.80
N PRO A 374 3.50 11.85 -24.76
CA PRO A 374 2.88 10.69 -24.14
C PRO A 374 3.52 9.39 -24.66
N GLY A 375 3.95 8.52 -23.75
CA GLY A 375 4.68 7.29 -24.09
C GLY A 375 6.16 7.44 -24.43
N VAL A 376 6.76 8.65 -24.42
CA VAL A 376 8.18 8.86 -24.76
C VAL A 376 8.89 9.65 -23.67
N LYS A 377 9.82 9.01 -22.95
CA LYS A 377 10.62 9.65 -21.88
C LYS A 377 12.11 9.54 -22.19
N LEU A 378 12.81 10.66 -22.06
CA LEU A 378 14.27 10.76 -22.11
C LEU A 378 14.79 11.00 -20.69
N THR A 379 15.75 10.21 -20.22
CA THR A 379 16.47 10.41 -18.97
C THR A 379 17.94 10.63 -19.27
N LEU A 380 18.48 11.77 -18.89
CA LEU A 380 19.91 12.06 -18.87
C LEU A 380 20.41 11.89 -17.44
N SER A 381 21.59 11.31 -17.23
CA SER A 381 22.18 11.19 -15.90
C SER A 381 23.69 11.41 -15.93
N GLY A 382 24.22 12.01 -14.86
CA GLY A 382 25.63 12.32 -14.69
C GLY A 382 26.08 11.97 -13.27
N LEU A 383 27.23 11.33 -13.14
CA LEU A 383 27.95 11.15 -11.90
C LEU A 383 29.24 11.95 -11.98
N ILE A 384 29.45 12.86 -11.05
CA ILE A 384 30.61 13.75 -10.98
C ILE A 384 31.42 13.35 -9.74
N ASP A 385 32.72 13.12 -9.90
CA ASP A 385 33.64 12.96 -8.77
C ASP A 385 34.09 14.35 -8.28
N GLY A 386 33.55 14.76 -7.13
CA GLY A 386 33.89 16.02 -6.48
C GLY A 386 35.32 16.10 -5.93
N LYS A 387 36.02 14.96 -5.77
CA LYS A 387 37.46 14.95 -5.40
C LYS A 387 38.35 15.20 -6.61
N ASN A 388 37.92 14.75 -7.79
CA ASN A 388 38.70 14.78 -9.02
C ASN A 388 38.01 15.58 -10.14
N MET A 389 37.41 16.74 -9.81
CA MET A 389 36.66 17.55 -10.80
C MET A 389 37.45 17.86 -12.08
N ASN A 390 38.76 18.07 -11.97
CA ASN A 390 39.68 18.33 -13.09
C ASN A 390 40.35 17.06 -13.65
N GLY A 391 40.24 15.92 -12.97
CA GLY A 391 40.97 14.67 -13.27
C GLY A 391 40.17 13.61 -14.03
N GLY A 392 38.89 13.85 -14.30
CA GLY A 392 38.00 12.90 -14.95
C GLY A 392 37.27 11.99 -13.95
N GLY A 393 36.93 10.76 -14.36
CA GLY A 393 36.10 9.84 -13.57
C GLY A 393 34.59 10.15 -13.61
N HIS A 394 34.18 11.22 -14.29
CA HIS A 394 32.78 11.57 -14.48
C HIS A 394 32.11 10.59 -15.45
N LYS A 395 30.91 10.12 -15.12
CA LYS A 395 30.15 9.18 -15.96
C LYS A 395 28.86 9.82 -16.43
N VAL A 396 28.57 9.71 -17.73
CA VAL A 396 27.30 10.15 -18.32
C VAL A 396 26.50 8.91 -18.73
N GLY A 397 25.18 8.99 -18.61
CA GLY A 397 24.24 7.95 -19.00
C GLY A 397 23.00 8.54 -19.65
N LEU A 398 22.42 7.79 -20.60
CA LEU A 398 21.22 8.19 -21.33
C LEU A 398 20.26 7.01 -21.36
N GLY A 399 19.06 7.20 -20.83
CA GLY A 399 17.95 6.25 -20.91
C GLY A 399 16.85 6.79 -21.81
N PHE A 400 16.32 5.97 -22.70
CA PHE A 400 15.15 6.28 -23.52
C PHE A 400 14.08 5.22 -23.26
N GLU A 401 12.92 5.64 -22.76
CA GLU A 401 11.78 4.77 -22.50
C GLU A 401 10.67 5.08 -23.49
N LEU A 402 10.23 4.05 -24.22
CA LEU A 402 9.10 4.05 -25.13
C LEU A 402 8.01 3.14 -24.57
N GLU A 403 6.78 3.64 -24.47
CA GLU A 403 5.59 2.93 -24.00
C GLU A 403 4.45 3.15 -25.01
N ALA A 404 3.91 2.07 -25.59
CA ALA A 404 2.90 2.10 -26.67
C ALA A 404 1.77 1.06 -26.48
#